data_AF-A0AAV0WMV9-F1
#
_entry.id   AF-A0AAV0WMV9-F1
#
_cell.length_a   1.000
_cell.length_b   1.000
_cell.length_c   1.000
_cell.angle_alpha   90.00
_cell.angle_beta   90.00
_cell.angle_gamma   90.00
#
_symmetry.space_group_name_H-M   'P 1'
#
loop_
_entity.id
_entity.type
_entity.pdbx_description
1 polymer ?
#
loop_
_entity_poly.entity_id
_entity_poly.type
_entity_poly.pdbx_seq_one_letter_code
_entity_poly.pdbx_strand_id
1 'polypeptide(L)'
;MVLRSKLAIMDHNANINKELIGDKAQFSKATGSWVLKNKYAKSTNIWKYDIMEKVEKFCTNKNTNDINSIPKVAHEVVVPDRIAQIPKPAIEELKKNKFSRFSQVPT
;
A
#
# COMPACT_ATOMS: atom_id res chain seq x y z
N MET A 1 11.38 15.88 -5.37
CA MET A 1 10.14 16.19 -4.61
C MET A 1 8.88 15.99 -5.45
N VAL A 2 8.83 16.51 -6.68
CA VAL A 2 7.63 16.52 -7.56
C VAL A 2 7.07 15.13 -7.89
N LEU A 3 7.91 14.14 -8.23
CA LEU A 3 7.45 12.82 -8.64
C LEU A 3 6.72 12.07 -7.52
N ARG A 4 7.26 12.10 -6.29
CA ARG A 4 6.63 11.44 -5.13
C ARG A 4 5.22 11.99 -4.87
N SER A 5 5.05 13.30 -4.95
CA SER A 5 3.75 13.95 -4.78
C SER A 5 2.78 13.59 -5.90
N LYS A 6 3.24 13.57 -7.16
CA LYS A 6 2.40 13.14 -8.30
C LYS A 6 1.92 11.70 -8.14
N LEU A 7 2.82 10.78 -7.77
CA LEU A 7 2.46 9.38 -7.52
C LEU A 7 1.45 9.26 -6.37
N ALA A 8 1.59 10.04 -5.30
CA ALA A 8 0.64 10.04 -4.18
C ALA A 8 -0.75 10.52 -4.61
N ILE A 9 -0.85 11.56 -5.44
CA ILE A 9 -2.11 12.05 -6.01
C ILE A 9 -2.76 10.99 -6.90
N MET A 10 -1.98 10.35 -7.78
CA MET A 10 -2.48 9.28 -8.65
C MET A 10 -2.97 8.07 -7.85
N ASP A 11 -2.23 7.67 -6.83
CA ASP A 11 -2.63 6.58 -5.93
C ASP A 11 -3.90 6.95 -5.16
N HIS A 12 -4.01 8.19 -4.67
CA HIS A 12 -5.22 8.68 -4.03
C HIS A 12 -6.41 8.62 -4.99
N ASN A 13 -6.30 9.21 -6.19
CA ASN A 13 -7.36 9.27 -7.19
C ASN A 13 -7.86 7.88 -7.61
N ALA A 14 -6.96 6.91 -7.78
CA ALA A 14 -7.32 5.52 -8.06
C ALA A 14 -8.06 4.83 -6.89
N ASN A 15 -8.05 5.44 -5.70
CA ASN A 15 -8.60 4.90 -4.47
C ASN A 15 -9.82 5.69 -3.93
N ILE A 16 -10.23 6.81 -4.54
CA ILE A 16 -11.27 7.72 -3.99
C ILE A 16 -12.64 7.04 -3.83
N ASN A 17 -12.99 6.06 -4.67
CA ASN A 17 -14.33 5.44 -4.70
C ASN A 17 -14.31 3.93 -4.47
N LYS A 18 -13.36 3.43 -3.67
CA LYS A 18 -13.35 1.99 -3.39
C LYS A 18 -14.50 1.60 -2.48
N GLU A 19 -15.21 0.56 -2.87
CA GLU A 19 -16.26 -0.04 -2.06
C GLU A 19 -15.68 -0.59 -0.75
N LEU A 20 -16.34 -0.29 0.38
CA LEU A 20 -15.97 -0.82 1.67
C LEU A 20 -16.46 -2.27 1.79
N ILE A 21 -15.53 -3.22 1.93
CA ILE A 21 -15.85 -4.66 2.06
C ILE A 21 -15.84 -5.11 3.53
N GLY A 22 -15.20 -4.37 4.42
CA GLY A 22 -15.21 -4.66 5.85
C GLY A 22 -13.99 -4.12 6.57
N ASP A 23 -13.45 -4.90 7.51
CA ASP A 23 -12.29 -4.52 8.31
C ASP A 23 -11.09 -5.46 8.09
N LYS A 24 -9.89 -4.93 8.31
CA LYS A 24 -8.64 -5.70 8.34
C LYS A 24 -7.76 -5.26 9.51
N ALA A 25 -7.05 -6.21 10.10
CA ALA A 25 -5.96 -5.93 11.02
C ALA A 25 -4.69 -5.54 10.24
N GLN A 26 -4.09 -4.40 10.57
CA GLN A 26 -2.83 -3.92 10.00
C GLN A 26 -1.89 -3.50 11.13
N PHE A 27 -0.63 -3.90 11.07
CA PHE A 27 0.39 -3.41 12.00
C PHE A 27 0.72 -1.95 11.68
N SER A 28 0.52 -1.06 12.65
CA SER A 28 0.85 0.36 12.57
C SER A 28 2.27 0.56 13.09
N LYS A 29 3.18 0.93 12.18
CA LYS A 29 4.58 1.23 12.55
C LYS A 29 4.69 2.41 13.52
N ALA A 30 3.83 3.42 13.35
CA ALA A 30 3.86 4.62 14.19
C ALA A 30 3.49 4.35 15.64
N THR A 31 2.58 3.40 15.88
CA THR A 31 2.11 3.04 17.23
C THR A 31 2.71 1.74 17.75
N GLY A 32 3.52 1.04 16.95
CA GLY A 32 4.09 -0.27 17.28
C GLY A 32 3.04 -1.36 17.54
N SER A 33 1.80 -1.19 17.07
CA SER A 33 0.66 -2.01 17.48
C SER A 33 -0.23 -2.43 16.31
N TRP A 34 -0.96 -3.52 16.48
CA TRP A 34 -1.99 -3.94 15.54
C TRP A 34 -3.22 -3.05 15.66
N VAL A 35 -3.65 -2.47 14.54
CA VAL A 35 -4.82 -1.60 14.46
C VAL A 35 -5.84 -2.15 13.46
N LEU A 36 -7.11 -1.87 13.72
CA LEU A 36 -8.18 -2.17 12.78
C LEU A 36 -8.29 -1.03 11.76
N LYS A 37 -8.26 -1.35 10.48
CA LYS A 37 -8.50 -0.40 9.39
C LYS A 37 -9.58 -0.92 8.45
N ASN A 38 -10.22 0.00 7.76
CA ASN A 38 -11.15 -0.33 6.68
C ASN A 38 -10.45 -1.17 5.60
N LYS A 39 -11.14 -2.22 5.16
CA LYS A 39 -10.79 -3.07 4.04
C LYS A 39 -11.69 -2.69 2.87
N TYR A 40 -11.06 -2.30 1.79
CA TYR A 40 -11.73 -1.88 0.57
C TYR A 40 -11.59 -2.93 -0.53
N ALA A 41 -12.51 -2.92 -1.49
CA ALA A 41 -12.44 -3.70 -2.71
C ALA A 41 -11.14 -3.47 -3.46
N LYS A 42 -10.61 -4.55 -4.06
CA LYS A 42 -9.52 -4.40 -5.01
C LYS A 42 -10.07 -3.74 -6.26
N SER A 43 -9.46 -2.63 -6.67
CA SER A 43 -9.73 -2.06 -7.98
C SER A 43 -9.18 -3.01 -9.05
N THR A 44 -9.96 -3.28 -10.08
CA THR A 44 -9.50 -3.94 -11.30
C THR A 44 -8.63 -3.00 -12.15
N ASN A 45 -8.85 -1.68 -12.02
CA ASN A 45 -8.03 -0.67 -12.67
C ASN A 45 -6.80 -0.36 -11.81
N ILE A 46 -5.64 -0.82 -12.25
CA ILE A 46 -4.35 -0.54 -11.64
C ILE A 46 -3.57 0.36 -12.61
N TRP A 47 -3.75 1.67 -12.45
CA TRP A 47 -3.10 2.72 -13.26
C TRP A 47 -1.59 2.57 -13.44
N LYS A 48 -0.92 1.85 -12.52
CA LYS A 48 0.51 1.55 -12.60
C LYS A 48 0.83 0.68 -13.81
N TYR A 49 -0.03 -0.29 -14.15
CA TYR A 49 0.15 -1.12 -15.33
C TYR A 49 -0.03 -0.30 -16.61
N ASP A 50 -1.03 0.57 -16.67
CA ASP A 50 -1.24 1.47 -17.81
C ASP A 50 -0.03 2.38 -18.06
N ILE A 51 0.63 2.85 -16.99
CA ILE A 51 1.87 3.63 -17.12
C ILE A 51 3.02 2.75 -17.59
N MET A 52 3.21 1.57 -17.00
CA MET A 52 4.28 0.66 -17.40
C MET A 52 4.18 0.32 -18.88
N GLU A 53 2.98 0.02 -19.37
CA GLU A 53 2.73 -0.26 -20.78
C GLU A 53 3.05 0.95 -21.67
N LYS A 54 2.67 2.17 -21.26
CA LYS A 54 3.00 3.40 -22.01
C LYS A 54 4.49 3.69 -22.03
N VAL A 55 5.19 3.46 -20.91
CA VAL A 55 6.64 3.63 -20.82
C VAL A 55 7.34 2.61 -21.71
N GLU A 56 6.93 1.35 -21.65
CA GLU A 56 7.44 0.28 -22.51
C GLU A 56 7.26 0.62 -23.98
N LYS A 57 6.06 1.02 -24.40
CA LYS A 57 5.77 1.48 -25.77
C LYS A 57 6.63 2.68 -26.19
N PHE A 58 6.84 3.64 -25.29
CA PHE A 58 7.69 4.80 -25.58
C PHE A 58 9.15 4.41 -25.78
N CYS A 59 9.65 3.47 -24.96
CA CYS A 59 11.01 2.93 -25.04
C CYS A 59 11.21 2.03 -26.27
N THR A 60 10.20 1.30 -26.74
CA THR A 60 10.29 0.50 -27.98
C THR A 60 10.13 1.34 -29.24
N ASN A 61 9.32 2.41 -29.21
CA ASN A 61 9.07 3.25 -30.39
C ASN A 61 10.17 4.28 -30.66
N LYS A 62 10.93 4.67 -29.63
CA LYS A 62 12.19 5.37 -29.83
C LYS A 62 13.27 4.32 -29.99
N ASN A 63 14.00 4.34 -31.09
CA ASN A 63 15.18 3.51 -31.31
C ASN A 63 16.31 3.93 -30.35
N THR A 64 16.13 3.74 -29.05
CA THR A 64 17.15 3.96 -28.02
C THR A 64 18.00 2.70 -27.95
N ASN A 65 18.99 2.63 -28.83
CA ASN A 65 19.99 1.55 -28.91
C ASN A 65 20.90 1.41 -27.66
N ASP A 66 20.52 1.95 -26.50
CA ASP A 66 21.31 1.96 -25.27
C ASP A 66 20.61 1.27 -24.08
N ILE A 67 19.82 0.22 -24.37
CA ILE A 67 19.25 -0.65 -23.31
C ILE A 67 20.36 -1.31 -22.47
N ASN A 68 21.57 -1.43 -23.02
CA ASN A 68 22.75 -1.96 -22.34
C ASN A 68 23.36 -1.01 -21.28
N SER A 69 22.91 0.25 -21.20
CA SER A 69 23.40 1.21 -20.20
C SER A 69 22.58 1.24 -18.90
N ILE A 70 21.45 0.51 -18.85
CA ILE A 70 20.63 0.43 -17.64
C ILE A 70 21.43 -0.42 -16.63
N PRO A 71 21.84 0.15 -15.48
CA PRO A 71 22.55 -0.63 -14.47
C PRO A 71 21.64 -1.78 -14.07
N LYS A 72 22.05 -3.02 -14.33
CA LYS A 72 21.41 -4.20 -13.74
C LYS A 72 21.40 -3.96 -12.25
N VAL A 73 20.21 -3.82 -11.65
CA VAL A 73 20.06 -3.66 -10.20
C VAL A 73 20.48 -4.98 -9.57
N ALA A 74 21.78 -5.16 -9.41
CA ALA A 74 22.37 -6.33 -8.79
C ALA A 74 22.48 -6.07 -7.31
N HIS A 75 21.36 -6.13 -6.60
CA HIS A 75 21.32 -6.40 -5.16
C HIS A 75 20.08 -7.26 -4.93
N GLU A 76 20.27 -8.49 -4.47
CA GLU A 76 19.21 -9.26 -3.82
C GLU A 76 18.82 -8.48 -2.56
N VAL A 77 17.79 -7.65 -2.68
CA VAL A 77 17.23 -6.95 -1.52
C VAL A 77 16.57 -8.03 -0.67
N VAL A 78 17.26 -8.46 0.39
CA VAL A 78 16.69 -9.36 1.38
C VAL A 78 15.54 -8.64 2.06
N VAL A 79 14.32 -8.98 1.67
CA VAL A 79 13.11 -8.44 2.29
C VAL A 79 12.93 -9.14 3.63
N PRO A 80 12.81 -8.41 4.75
CA PRO A 80 12.58 -9.03 6.05
C PRO A 80 11.28 -9.85 6.04
N ASP A 81 11.34 -11.09 6.53
CA ASP A 81 10.19 -12.00 6.59
C ASP A 81 9.03 -11.45 7.45
N ARG A 82 9.36 -10.63 8.46
CA ARG A 82 8.36 -10.02 9.35
C ARG A 82 8.70 -8.57 9.66
N ILE A 83 7.72 -7.70 9.42
CA ILE A 83 7.76 -6.28 9.80
C ILE A 83 7.28 -6.08 11.24
N ALA A 84 6.46 -7.00 11.78
CA ALA A 84 5.88 -6.90 13.12
C ALA A 84 6.58 -7.88 14.08
N GLN A 85 7.03 -7.35 15.23
CA GLN A 85 7.63 -8.15 16.30
C GLN A 85 6.58 -8.93 17.12
N ILE A 86 5.32 -8.50 17.06
CA ILE A 86 4.21 -9.04 17.86
C ILE A 86 3.30 -9.89 16.97
N PRO A 87 2.87 -11.09 17.41
CA PRO A 87 1.95 -11.93 16.65
C PRO A 87 0.65 -11.19 16.31
N LYS A 88 0.06 -11.53 15.16
CA LYS A 88 -1.18 -10.92 14.70
C LYS A 88 -2.35 -11.37 15.59
N PRO A 89 -3.02 -10.46 16.30
CA PRO A 89 -4.17 -10.80 17.15
C PRO A 89 -5.40 -11.15 16.31
N ALA A 90 -6.40 -11.77 16.95
CA ALA A 90 -7.67 -12.05 16.31
C ALA A 90 -8.40 -10.74 15.97
N ILE A 91 -9.09 -10.70 14.82
CA ILE A 91 -9.81 -9.49 14.39
C ILE A 91 -10.88 -9.08 15.41
N GLU A 92 -11.49 -10.05 16.09
CA GLU A 92 -12.52 -9.84 17.11
C GLU A 92 -11.99 -9.07 18.33
N GLU A 93 -10.75 -9.35 18.75
CA GLU A 93 -10.09 -8.62 19.84
C GLU A 93 -9.89 -7.15 19.47
N LEU A 94 -9.50 -6.87 18.23
CA LEU A 94 -9.34 -5.51 17.73
C LEU A 94 -10.68 -4.78 17.54
N LYS A 95 -11.76 -5.50 17.23
CA LYS A 95 -13.11 -4.93 17.11
C LYS A 95 -13.64 -4.42 18.45
N LYS A 96 -13.31 -5.09 19.57
CA LYS A 96 -13.69 -4.64 20.93
C LYS A 96 -13.20 -3.22 21.21
N ASN A 97 -12.03 -2.86 20.69
CA ASN A 97 -11.42 -1.54 20.91
C ASN A 97 -11.79 -0.49 19.84
N LYS A 98 -12.48 -0.87 18.76
CA LYS A 98 -12.76 0.01 17.60
C LYS A 98 -13.60 1.24 17.97
N PHE A 99 -14.55 1.07 18.90
CA PHE A 99 -15.49 2.12 19.34
C PHE A 99 -15.18 2.66 20.73
N SER A 100 -14.07 2.23 21.35
CA SER A 100 -13.73 2.52 22.75
C SER A 100 -13.36 3.98 23.03
N ARG A 101 -13.52 4.91 22.07
CA ARG A 101 -13.19 6.33 22.28
C ARG A 101 -14.10 7.03 23.31
N PHE A 102 -15.17 6.38 23.77
CA PHE A 102 -16.13 6.94 24.73
C PHE A 102 -16.57 6.00 25.86
N SER A 103 -16.01 4.79 26.00
CA SER A 103 -16.53 3.78 26.93
C SER A 103 -15.68 3.61 28.20
N GLN A 104 -15.27 4.71 28.82
CA GLN A 104 -14.84 4.72 30.22
C GLN A 104 -15.32 6.00 30.92
N VAL A 105 -16.57 5.99 31.35
CA VAL A 105 -16.96 6.72 32.56
C VAL A 105 -17.38 5.64 33.56
N PRO A 106 -16.55 5.30 34.55
CA PRO A 106 -17.02 4.52 35.67
C PRO A 106 -17.94 5.41 36.52
N THR A 107 -19.17 4.95 36.74
CA THR A 107 -20.06 5.41 37.82
C THR A 107 -19.44 5.16 39.18
#